data_AF-A0A158GWV5-F1
#
_entry.id   AF-A0A158GWV5-F1
#
_cell.length_a   1.000
_cell.length_b   1.000
_cell.length_c   1.000
_cell.angle_alpha   90.00
_cell.angle_beta   90.00
_cell.angle_gamma   90.00
#
_symmetry.space_group_name_H-M   'P 1'
#
loop_
_entity.id
_entity.type
_entity.pdbx_description
1 polymer ?
#
loop_
_entity_poly.entity_id
_entity_poly.type
_entity_poly.pdbx_seq_one_letter_code
_entity_poly.pdbx_strand_id
1 'polypeptide(L)'
;MSYELRHLRLHGLIERVTKTHRYRLTNLGLQTALFYTCVYSRILRSGLPLVSPQAPAASPASLQRSFRSAEQAVNTWCDQVKIAA
;
A
#
# COMPACT_ATOMS: atom_id res chain seq x y z
N MET A 1 -16.52 11.96 7.86
CA MET A 1 -16.81 10.68 7.15
C MET A 1 -17.47 10.85 5.78
N SER A 2 -18.11 11.98 5.46
CA SER A 2 -18.65 12.26 4.11
C SER A 2 -17.57 12.50 3.05
N TYR A 3 -16.43 13.07 3.43
CA TYR A 3 -15.29 13.33 2.54
C TYR A 3 -14.71 12.04 1.95
N GLU A 4 -14.40 11.05 2.80
CA GLU A 4 -13.86 9.75 2.34
C GLU A 4 -14.81 9.05 1.37
N LEU A 5 -16.11 9.00 1.68
CA LEU A 5 -17.11 8.38 0.79
C LEU A 5 -17.24 9.15 -0.53
N ARG A 6 -17.11 10.48 -0.51
CA ARG A 6 -17.05 11.28 -1.74
C ARG A 6 -15.81 10.93 -2.55
N HIS A 7 -14.65 10.82 -1.91
CA HIS A 7 -13.39 10.51 -2.58
C HIS A 7 -13.42 9.11 -3.21
N LEU A 8 -13.86 8.09 -2.46
CA LEU A 8 -14.02 6.73 -2.96
C LEU A 8 -15.01 6.65 -4.14
N ARG A 9 -16.08 7.45 -4.10
CA ARG A 9 -17.04 7.54 -5.21
C ARG A 9 -16.45 8.24 -6.43
N LEU A 10 -15.66 9.30 -6.24
CA LEU A 10 -14.99 10.01 -7.34
C LEU A 10 -14.01 9.10 -8.08
N HIS A 11 -13.30 8.23 -7.35
CA HIS A 11 -12.42 7.20 -7.93
C HIS A 11 -13.15 5.96 -8.43
N GLY A 12 -14.49 5.94 -8.39
CA GLY A 12 -15.30 4.84 -8.92
C GLY A 12 -15.20 3.53 -8.12
N LEU A 13 -14.67 3.56 -6.90
CA LEU A 13 -14.54 2.37 -6.06
C LEU A 13 -15.87 1.98 -5.42
N ILE A 14 -16.71 2.97 -5.14
CA ILE A 14 -18.05 2.76 -4.59
C ILE A 14 -19.10 3.54 -5.39
N GLU A 15 -20.31 3.01 -5.42
CA GLU A 15 -21.48 3.67 -5.99
C GLU A 15 -22.60 3.80 -4.95
N ARG A 16 -23.40 4.87 -5.07
CA ARG A 16 -24.50 5.14 -4.14
C ARG A 16 -25.75 4.40 -4.59
N VAL A 17 -26.42 3.71 -3.67
CA VAL A 17 -27.71 3.07 -3.93
C VAL A 17 -28.81 4.13 -4.00
N THR A 18 -29.55 4.15 -5.10
CA THR A 18 -30.60 5.11 -5.41
C THR A 18 -31.58 5.29 -4.25
N LYS A 19 -31.96 6.54 -3.97
CA LYS A 19 -32.89 6.93 -2.88
C LYS A 19 -32.47 6.53 -1.47
N THR A 20 -31.22 6.14 -1.25
CA THR A 20 -30.70 5.82 0.09
C THR A 20 -29.38 6.55 0.35
N HIS A 21 -28.90 6.53 1.60
CA HIS A 21 -27.53 6.95 1.95
C HIS A 21 -26.54 5.79 1.98
N ARG A 22 -26.90 4.64 1.38
CA ARG A 22 -26.07 3.44 1.35
C ARG A 22 -25.19 3.41 0.11
N TYR A 23 -24.02 2.80 0.26
CA TYR A 23 -23.04 2.64 -0.80
C TYR A 23 -22.75 1.15 -1.00
N ARG A 24 -22.43 0.77 -2.23
CA ARG A 24 -21.95 -0.57 -2.57
C ARG A 24 -20.62 -0.47 -3.32
N LEU A 25 -19.80 -1.52 -3.22
CA LEU A 25 -18.57 -1.63 -4.01
C LEU A 25 -18.92 -1.84 -5.47
N THR A 26 -18.16 -1.18 -6.35
CA THR A 26 -18.12 -1.52 -7.77
C THR A 26 -17.22 -2.73 -7.98
N ASN A 27 -17.21 -3.30 -9.20
CA ASN A 27 -16.26 -4.39 -9.51
C ASN A 27 -14.81 -3.95 -9.36
N LEU A 28 -14.48 -2.71 -9.77
CA LEU A 28 -13.18 -2.10 -9.55
C LEU A 28 -12.89 -1.99 -8.05
N GLY A 29 -13.83 -1.44 -7.27
CA GLY A 29 -13.69 -1.32 -5.82
C GLY A 29 -13.43 -2.65 -5.12
N LEU A 30 -14.09 -3.73 -5.56
CA LEU A 30 -13.90 -5.06 -5.02
C LEU A 30 -12.48 -5.59 -5.32
N GLN A 31 -12.03 -5.49 -6.58
CA GLN A 31 -10.68 -5.90 -6.97
C GLN A 31 -9.62 -5.09 -6.21
N THR A 32 -9.81 -3.79 -6.09
CA THR A 32 -8.92 -2.90 -5.33
C THR A 32 -8.88 -3.28 -3.85
N ALA A 33 -10.03 -3.51 -3.21
CA ALA A 33 -10.10 -3.92 -1.81
C ALA A 33 -9.42 -5.27 -1.57
N LEU A 34 -9.63 -6.24 -2.45
CA LEU A 34 -8.97 -7.54 -2.40
C LEU A 34 -7.46 -7.41 -2.60
N PHE A 35 -7.01 -6.61 -3.56
CA PHE A 35 -5.60 -6.33 -3.78
C PHE A 35 -4.95 -5.75 -2.51
N TYR A 36 -5.50 -4.67 -1.95
CA TYR A 36 -4.95 -4.06 -0.74
C TYR A 36 -4.94 -5.03 0.45
N THR A 37 -5.99 -5.83 0.60
CA THR A 37 -6.08 -6.82 1.69
C THR A 37 -5.04 -7.92 1.53
N CYS A 38 -4.87 -8.45 0.33
CA CYS A 38 -3.87 -9.48 0.01
C CYS A 38 -2.44 -8.94 0.15
N VAL A 39 -2.16 -7.74 -0.38
CA VAL A 39 -0.86 -7.09 -0.27
C VAL A 39 -0.53 -6.79 1.20
N TYR A 40 -1.48 -6.22 1.94
CA TYR A 40 -1.27 -5.95 3.36
C TYR A 40 -0.98 -7.24 4.14
N SER A 41 -1.80 -8.27 3.98
CA SER A 41 -1.66 -9.51 4.73
C SER A 41 -0.42 -10.32 4.37
N ARG A 42 -0.06 -10.41 3.09
CA ARG A 42 0.99 -11.30 2.58
C ARG A 42 2.34 -10.65 2.35
N ILE A 43 2.37 -9.34 2.17
CA ILE A 43 3.59 -8.59 1.84
C ILE A 43 3.93 -7.63 2.97
N LEU A 44 2.99 -6.76 3.36
CA LEU A 44 3.31 -5.72 4.35
C LEU A 44 3.44 -6.30 5.76
N ARG A 45 2.43 -7.04 6.22
CA ARG A 45 2.40 -7.61 7.58
C ARG A 45 3.51 -8.61 7.84
N SER A 46 3.82 -9.46 6.87
CA SER A 46 4.83 -10.51 6.96
C SER A 46 6.22 -10.04 6.51
N GLY A 47 6.30 -9.18 5.49
CA GLY A 47 7.56 -8.76 4.87
C GLY A 47 8.21 -7.55 5.52
N LEU A 48 7.45 -6.56 6.00
CA LEU A 48 8.03 -5.38 6.66
C LEU A 48 8.85 -5.73 7.91
N PRO A 49 8.42 -6.67 8.78
CA PRO A 49 9.24 -7.08 9.92
C PRO A 49 10.58 -7.70 9.50
N LEU A 50 10.64 -8.35 8.33
CA LEU A 50 11.87 -8.95 7.82
C LEU A 50 12.88 -7.90 7.39
N VAL A 51 12.44 -6.72 6.99
CA VAL A 51 13.32 -5.64 6.51
C VAL A 51 13.69 -4.65 7.63
N SER A 52 12.97 -4.70 8.75
CA SER A 52 13.21 -3.86 9.92
C SER A 52 14.66 -3.96 10.42
N PRO A 53 15.28 -2.84 10.85
CA PRO A 53 16.60 -2.87 11.50
C PRO A 53 16.63 -3.73 12.77
N GLN A 54 15.46 -3.98 13.36
CA GLN A 54 15.26 -4.81 14.57
C GLN A 54 14.79 -6.24 14.23
N ALA A 55 14.89 -6.66 12.97
CA ALA A 55 14.47 -7.98 12.55
C ALA A 55 15.25 -9.09 13.29
N PRO A 56 14.59 -10.17 13.75
CA PRO A 56 15.26 -11.26 14.44
C PRO A 56 16.28 -11.95 13.53
N ALA A 57 17.38 -12.44 14.11
CA ALA A 57 18.52 -13.05 13.40
C ALA A 57 18.18 -14.24 12.50
N ALA A 58 17.00 -14.86 12.69
CA ALA A 58 16.48 -15.93 11.85
C ALA A 58 15.85 -15.45 10.53
N SER A 59 15.79 -14.13 10.29
CA SER A 59 15.25 -13.56 9.05
C SER A 59 16.20 -13.81 7.88
N PRO A 60 15.71 -13.98 6.63
CA PRO A 60 16.57 -14.23 5.48
C PRO A 60 17.50 -13.03 5.21
N ALA A 61 18.76 -13.13 5.62
CA ALA A 61 19.75 -12.05 5.51
C ALA A 61 20.00 -11.61 4.05
N SER A 62 19.65 -12.44 3.06
CA SER A 62 19.71 -12.08 1.63
C SER A 62 18.61 -11.07 1.25
N LEU A 63 17.36 -11.29 1.68
CA LEU A 63 16.23 -10.42 1.36
C LEU A 63 16.41 -9.02 1.95
N GLN A 64 16.87 -8.94 3.21
CA GLN A 64 17.21 -7.68 3.87
C GLN A 64 18.24 -6.87 3.10
N ARG A 65 19.33 -7.52 2.66
CA ARG A 65 20.39 -6.86 1.90
C ARG A 65 19.91 -6.36 0.55
N SER A 66 19.15 -7.18 -0.18
CA SER A 66 18.55 -6.77 -1.45
C SER A 66 17.61 -5.58 -1.27
N PHE A 67 16.79 -5.58 -0.23
CA PHE A 67 15.88 -4.47 0.05
C PHE A 67 16.65 -3.19 0.39
N ARG A 68 17.66 -3.25 1.28
CA ARG A 68 18.51 -2.10 1.61
C ARG A 68 19.24 -1.56 0.38
N SER A 69 19.74 -2.44 -0.49
CA SER A 69 20.38 -2.02 -1.74
C SER A 69 19.40 -1.28 -2.67
N ALA A 70 18.16 -1.74 -2.75
CA ALA A 70 17.12 -1.08 -3.54
C ALA A 70 16.73 0.28 -2.94
N GLU A 71 16.55 0.35 -1.61
CA GLU A 71 16.26 1.59 -0.88
C GLU A 71 17.37 2.63 -1.10
N GLN A 72 18.64 2.23 -0.98
CA GLN A 72 19.79 3.09 -1.24
C GLN A 72 19.80 3.63 -2.68
N ALA A 73 19.49 2.78 -3.67
CA ALA A 73 19.42 3.19 -5.07
C ALA A 73 18.30 4.22 -5.31
N VAL A 74 17.12 4.01 -4.72
CA VAL A 74 15.99 4.96 -4.80
C VAL A 74 16.35 6.28 -4.15
N ASN A 75 16.92 6.26 -2.95
CA ASN A 75 17.31 7.49 -2.24
C ASN A 75 18.39 8.26 -3.01
N THR A 76 19.40 7.56 -3.54
CA THR A 76 20.44 8.18 -4.38
C THR A 76 19.83 8.85 -5.61
N TRP A 77 18.84 8.23 -6.24
CA TRP A 77 18.13 8.82 -7.38
C TRP A 77 17.28 10.04 -6.96
N CYS A 78 16.54 9.96 -5.85
CA CYS A 78 15.77 11.08 -5.31
C CYS A 78 16.66 12.29 -4.98
N ASP A 79 17.83 12.06 -4.37
CA ASP A 79 18.83 13.08 -4.04
C ASP A 79 19.39 13.73 -5.31
N GLN A 80 19.65 12.94 -6.36
CA GLN A 80 20.12 13.43 -7.66
C GLN A 80 19.08 14.29 -8.37
N VAL A 81 17.80 13.90 -8.30
CA VAL A 81 16.69 14.62 -8.95
C VAL A 81 16.26 15.86 -8.15
N LYS A 82 16.85 16.11 -6.96
CA LYS A 82 16.47 17.18 -6.03
C LYS A 82 14.96 17.23 -5.82
N ILE A 83 14.34 16.07 -5.60
CA ILE A 83 12.96 16.02 -5.10
C ILE A 83 13.04 16.46 -3.64
N ALA A 84 13.12 17.78 -3.42
CA ALA A 84 12.93 18.37 -2.12
C ALA A 84 11.48 18.08 -1.70
N ALA A 85 11.34 17.34 -0.61
CA ALA A 85 10.06 17.16 0.08
C ALA A 85 9.50 18.50 0.57
#